data_AF-A0A0S7XSU6-F1
#
_entry.id   AF-A0A0S7XSU6-F1
#
_cell.length_a   1.000
_cell.length_b   1.000
_cell.length_c   1.000
_cell.angle_alpha   90.00
_cell.angle_beta   90.00
_cell.angle_gamma   90.00
#
_symmetry.space_group_name_H-M   'P 1'
#
loop_
_entity.id
_entity.type
_entity.pdbx_description
1 polymer ?
#
loop_
_entity_poly.entity_id
_entity_poly.type
_entity_poly.pdbx_seq_one_letter_code
_entity_poly.pdbx_strand_id
1 'polypeptide(L)'
;MKKIALLTALLFIITGTVLAKEQKMTPEQQQKMIQQQMQMMAPMFGQMMKVMMETMVEVLAQQETADKLATYTKNYYDALIKKGFSEDEALQIVKAVGFPPPGMISH
;
A
#
# COMPACT_ATOMS: atom_id res chain seq x y z
N MET A 1 24.81 45.74 -51.55
CA MET A 1 24.01 45.64 -50.31
C MET A 1 22.57 45.12 -50.52
N LYS A 2 22.31 44.25 -51.52
CA LYS A 2 20.98 43.62 -51.73
C LYS A 2 20.98 42.09 -51.58
N LYS A 3 22.16 41.46 -51.42
CA LYS A 3 22.29 40.00 -51.30
C LYS A 3 22.30 39.49 -49.85
N ILE A 4 22.47 40.38 -48.87
CA ILE A 4 22.50 40.01 -47.43
C ILE A 4 21.07 39.91 -46.86
N ALA A 5 20.10 40.65 -47.42
CA ALA A 5 18.71 40.63 -46.98
C ALA A 5 17.93 39.35 -47.36
N LEU A 6 18.45 38.53 -48.29
CA LEU A 6 17.79 37.27 -48.67
C LEU A 6 18.21 36.07 -47.79
N LEU A 7 19.34 36.18 -47.07
CA LEU A 7 19.88 35.08 -46.26
C LEU A 7 19.30 35.05 -44.83
N THR A 8 18.77 36.16 -44.34
CA THR A 8 18.09 36.23 -43.03
C THR A 8 16.63 35.76 -43.08
N ALA A 9 15.99 35.74 -44.25
CA ALA A 9 14.62 35.25 -44.40
C ALA A 9 14.52 33.72 -44.49
N LEU A 10 15.61 33.01 -44.85
CA LEU A 10 15.60 31.55 -44.97
C LEU A 10 15.96 30.83 -43.66
N LEU A 11 16.62 31.51 -42.72
CA LEU A 11 17.05 30.91 -41.44
C LEU A 11 15.95 30.88 -40.37
N PHE A 12 14.87 31.64 -40.53
CA PHE A 12 13.77 31.72 -39.56
C PHE A 12 12.67 30.66 -39.75
N ILE A 13 12.74 29.86 -40.82
CA ILE A 13 11.70 28.85 -41.13
C ILE A 13 11.97 27.52 -40.39
N ILE A 14 13.19 27.27 -39.91
CA ILE A 14 13.57 25.96 -39.33
C ILE A 14 13.30 25.90 -37.81
N THR A 15 13.19 27.03 -37.12
CA THR A 15 13.01 27.06 -35.66
C THR A 15 11.54 26.97 -35.20
N GLY A 16 10.58 27.00 -36.13
CA GLY A 16 9.15 27.14 -35.81
C GLY A 16 8.37 25.86 -35.45
N THR A 17 8.96 24.66 -35.52
CA THR A 17 8.20 23.40 -35.36
C THR A 17 8.70 22.47 -34.25
N VAL A 18 9.44 22.97 -33.26
CA VAL A 18 9.49 22.31 -31.95
C VAL A 18 8.38 22.89 -31.06
N LEU A 19 7.16 22.88 -31.59
CA LEU A 19 5.98 22.88 -30.74
C LEU A 19 6.06 21.57 -29.97
N ALA A 20 6.29 21.67 -28.67
CA ALA A 20 6.16 20.57 -27.73
C ALA A 20 4.80 19.91 -27.94
N LYS A 21 4.78 18.87 -28.76
CA LYS A 21 3.67 17.95 -28.85
C LYS A 21 3.77 17.18 -27.54
N GLU A 22 3.09 17.67 -26.50
CA GLU A 22 2.75 16.82 -25.36
C GLU A 22 2.00 15.63 -25.97
N GLN A 23 2.74 14.55 -26.18
CA GLN A 23 2.20 13.30 -26.69
C GLN A 23 1.36 12.76 -25.54
N LYS A 24 0.10 13.23 -25.48
CA LYS A 24 -0.89 12.72 -24.55
C LYS A 24 -1.00 11.23 -24.80
N MET A 25 -0.39 10.49 -23.89
CA MET A 25 -0.31 9.04 -23.94
C MET A 25 -1.75 8.52 -24.03
N THR A 26 -2.03 7.66 -24.99
CA THR A 26 -3.38 7.08 -25.12
C THR A 26 -3.71 6.30 -23.84
N PRO A 27 -4.99 6.19 -23.44
CA PRO A 27 -5.38 5.38 -22.29
C PRO A 27 -4.82 3.95 -22.32
N GLU A 28 -4.74 3.34 -23.50
CA GLU A 28 -4.16 2.01 -23.71
C GLU A 28 -2.65 1.96 -23.43
N GLN A 29 -1.90 3.00 -23.82
CA GLN A 29 -0.47 3.12 -23.52
C GLN A 29 -0.22 3.36 -22.03
N GLN A 30 -1.07 4.15 -21.38
CA GLN A 30 -1.01 4.35 -19.92
C GLN A 30 -1.27 3.03 -19.18
N GLN A 31 -2.27 2.26 -19.61
CA GLN A 31 -2.60 0.99 -18.98
C GLN A 31 -1.49 -0.06 -19.14
N LYS A 32 -0.86 -0.14 -20.32
CA LYS A 32 0.31 -1.00 -20.54
C LYS A 32 1.51 -0.60 -19.69
N MET A 33 1.75 0.70 -19.53
CA MET A 33 2.82 1.21 -18.66
C MET A 33 2.58 0.83 -17.19
N ILE A 34 1.35 1.00 -16.70
CA ILE A 34 0.97 0.60 -15.33
C ILE A 34 1.15 -0.91 -15.15
N GLN A 35 0.68 -1.73 -16.10
CA GLN A 35 0.84 -3.19 -16.03
C GLN A 35 2.32 -3.60 -16.00
N GLN A 36 3.16 -2.99 -16.84
CA GLN A 36 4.60 -3.26 -16.84
C GLN A 36 5.26 -2.84 -15.53
N GLN A 37 4.89 -1.68 -14.97
CA GLN A 37 5.39 -1.25 -13.65
C GLN A 37 4.94 -2.21 -12.55
N MET A 38 3.68 -2.66 -12.55
CA MET A 38 3.19 -3.65 -11.59
C MET A 38 3.92 -4.98 -11.71
N GLN A 39 4.19 -5.46 -12.92
CA GLN A 39 4.94 -6.69 -13.14
C GLN A 39 6.39 -6.60 -12.63
N MET A 40 7.03 -5.44 -12.81
CA MET A 40 8.37 -5.21 -12.26
C MET A 40 8.37 -5.12 -10.74
N MET A 41 7.32 -4.58 -10.13
CA MET A 41 7.20 -4.42 -8.68
C MET A 41 6.65 -5.67 -7.98
N ALA A 42 5.96 -6.57 -8.68
CA ALA A 42 5.32 -7.74 -8.10
C ALA A 42 6.27 -8.63 -7.26
N PRO A 43 7.51 -8.92 -7.69
CA PRO A 43 8.46 -9.69 -6.87
C PRO A 43 8.83 -8.98 -5.56
N MET A 44 8.99 -7.65 -5.59
CA MET A 44 9.28 -6.85 -4.39
C MET A 44 8.13 -6.92 -3.40
N PHE A 45 6.88 -6.77 -3.88
CA PHE A 45 5.69 -6.93 -3.04
C PHE A 45 5.61 -8.34 -2.45
N GLY A 46 5.92 -9.37 -3.24
CA GLY A 46 5.97 -10.76 -2.75
C GLY A 46 6.98 -10.95 -1.61
N GLN A 47 8.18 -10.39 -1.76
CA GLN A 47 9.21 -10.44 -0.72
C GLN A 47 8.79 -9.67 0.54
N MET A 48 8.19 -8.49 0.39
CA MET A 48 7.67 -7.71 1.50
C MET A 48 6.60 -8.47 2.28
N MET A 49 5.65 -9.12 1.58
CA MET A 49 4.62 -9.95 2.21
C MET A 49 5.23 -11.14 2.95
N LYS A 50 6.26 -11.79 2.37
CA LYS A 50 6.97 -12.89 3.02
C LYS A 50 7.62 -12.43 4.33
N VAL A 51 8.37 -11.33 4.30
CA VAL A 51 9.00 -10.75 5.51
C VAL A 51 7.95 -10.41 6.56
N MET A 52 6.84 -9.78 6.16
CA MET A 52 5.76 -9.45 7.08
C MET A 52 5.17 -10.70 7.76
N MET A 53 4.97 -11.79 7.02
CA MET A 53 4.49 -13.06 7.58
C MET A 53 5.51 -13.69 8.54
N GLU A 54 6.79 -13.73 8.16
CA GLU A 54 7.87 -14.26 9.01
C GLU A 54 7.99 -13.46 10.31
N THR A 55 8.04 -12.13 10.22
CA THR A 55 8.05 -11.24 11.40
C THR A 55 6.80 -11.40 12.26
N MET A 56 5.61 -11.58 11.66
CA MET A 56 4.39 -11.83 12.43
C MET A 56 4.52 -13.10 13.26
N VAL A 57 4.97 -14.21 12.65
CA VAL A 57 5.18 -15.48 13.36
C VAL A 57 6.20 -15.32 14.48
N GLU A 58 7.33 -14.63 14.21
CA GLU A 58 8.36 -14.37 15.22
C GLU A 58 7.82 -13.56 16.40
N VAL A 59 7.09 -12.47 16.13
CA VAL A 59 6.50 -11.63 17.19
C VAL A 59 5.48 -12.42 18.01
N LEU A 60 4.63 -13.22 17.36
CA LEU A 60 3.63 -14.04 18.05
C LEU A 60 4.24 -15.18 18.88
N ALA A 61 5.45 -15.63 18.52
CA ALA A 61 6.18 -16.65 19.28
C ALA A 61 6.84 -16.10 20.56
N GLN A 62 6.92 -14.78 20.73
CA GLN A 62 7.49 -14.17 21.92
C GLN A 62 6.57 -14.33 23.14
N GLN A 63 7.14 -14.70 24.28
CA GLN A 63 6.39 -14.82 25.53
C GLN A 63 5.68 -13.52 25.92
N GLU A 64 6.37 -12.38 25.80
CA GLU A 64 5.78 -11.07 26.07
C GLU A 64 4.51 -10.81 25.25
N THR A 65 4.52 -11.22 23.97
CA THR A 65 3.35 -11.09 23.10
C THR A 65 2.22 -11.99 23.57
N ALA A 66 2.51 -13.24 23.93
CA ALA A 66 1.51 -14.15 24.50
C ALA A 66 0.86 -13.58 25.76
N ASP A 67 1.66 -13.00 26.67
CA ASP A 67 1.17 -12.39 27.91
C ASP A 67 0.27 -11.17 27.64
N LYS A 68 0.65 -10.31 26.69
CA LYS A 68 -0.17 -9.18 26.25
C LYS A 68 -1.51 -9.62 25.67
N LEU A 69 -1.50 -10.66 24.85
CA LEU A 69 -2.71 -11.20 24.22
C LEU A 69 -3.63 -11.87 25.23
N ALA A 70 -3.08 -12.62 26.19
CA ALA A 70 -3.85 -13.22 27.27
C ALA A 70 -4.52 -12.13 28.12
N THR A 71 -3.77 -11.08 28.45
CA THR A 71 -4.29 -9.92 29.19
C THR A 71 -5.42 -9.23 28.42
N TYR A 72 -5.21 -8.95 27.13
CA TYR A 72 -6.24 -8.37 26.27
C TYR A 72 -7.50 -9.23 26.21
N THR A 73 -7.34 -10.53 25.97
CA THR A 73 -8.44 -11.50 25.84
C THR A 73 -9.25 -11.57 27.12
N LYS A 74 -8.58 -11.65 28.27
CA LYS A 74 -9.23 -11.65 29.59
C LYS A 74 -10.00 -10.36 29.84
N ASN A 75 -9.38 -9.21 29.57
CA ASN A 75 -10.03 -7.92 29.76
C ASN A 75 -11.27 -7.77 28.88
N TYR A 76 -11.23 -8.27 27.65
CA TYR A 76 -12.39 -8.26 26.77
C TYR A 76 -13.51 -9.18 27.26
N TYR A 77 -13.18 -10.40 27.69
CA TYR A 77 -14.13 -11.31 28.33
C TYR A 77 -14.79 -10.68 29.56
N ASP A 78 -14.00 -10.18 30.52
CA ASP A 78 -14.50 -9.58 31.74
C ASP A 78 -15.40 -8.36 31.45
N ALA A 79 -15.06 -7.58 30.42
CA ALA A 79 -15.87 -6.44 29.99
C ALA A 79 -17.24 -6.88 29.44
N LEU A 80 -17.31 -7.99 28.71
CA LEU A 80 -18.58 -8.56 28.24
C LEU A 80 -19.45 -9.02 29.41
N ILE A 81 -18.88 -9.73 30.38
CA ILE A 81 -19.61 -10.14 31.59
C ILE A 81 -20.17 -8.92 32.33
N LYS A 82 -19.33 -7.88 32.52
CA LYS A 82 -19.76 -6.62 33.16
C LYS A 82 -20.88 -5.90 32.40
N LYS A 83 -20.99 -6.14 31.09
CA LYS A 83 -22.06 -5.59 30.23
C LYS A 83 -23.35 -6.40 30.26
N GLY A 84 -23.37 -7.53 30.97
CA GLY A 84 -24.56 -8.36 31.16
C GLY A 84 -24.67 -9.56 30.22
N PHE A 85 -23.61 -9.86 29.46
CA PHE A 85 -23.55 -11.13 28.73
C PHE A 85 -23.33 -12.29 29.72
N SER A 86 -23.91 -13.45 29.42
CA SER A 86 -23.58 -14.68 30.15
C SER A 86 -22.14 -15.13 29.86
N GLU A 87 -21.61 -15.99 30.72
CA GLU A 87 -20.26 -16.57 30.54
C GLU A 87 -20.13 -17.29 29.20
N ASP A 88 -21.13 -18.09 28.83
CA ASP A 88 -21.14 -18.82 27.56
C ASP A 88 -21.19 -17.87 26.36
N GLU A 89 -22.04 -16.84 26.39
CA GLU A 89 -22.12 -15.85 25.31
C GLU A 89 -20.81 -15.06 25.16
N ALA A 90 -20.23 -14.61 26.28
CA ALA A 90 -18.97 -13.88 26.27
C ALA A 90 -17.83 -14.73 25.70
N LEU A 91 -17.76 -16.02 26.09
CA LEU A 91 -16.77 -16.94 25.57
C LEU A 91 -16.95 -17.17 24.06
N GLN A 92 -18.18 -17.33 23.57
CA GLN A 92 -18.43 -17.47 22.14
C GLN A 92 -18.02 -16.23 21.36
N ILE A 93 -18.31 -15.03 21.87
CA ILE A 93 -17.90 -13.76 21.26
C ILE A 93 -16.37 -13.68 21.17
N VAL A 94 -15.66 -13.93 22.27
CA VAL A 94 -14.19 -13.88 22.31
C VAL A 94 -13.58 -14.86 21.30
N LYS A 95 -14.10 -16.09 21.22
CA LYS A 95 -13.65 -17.09 20.25
C LYS A 95 -13.93 -16.69 18.80
N ALA A 96 -15.04 -16.01 18.54
CA ALA A 96 -15.43 -15.59 17.20
C ALA A 96 -14.60 -14.40 16.69
N VAL A 97 -14.22 -13.47 17.58
CA VAL A 97 -13.37 -12.32 17.23
C VAL A 97 -11.94 -12.76 16.91
N GLY A 98 -11.42 -13.76 17.63
CA GLY A 98 -10.08 -14.28 17.39
C GLY A 98 -8.98 -13.27 17.68
N PHE A 99 -7.95 -13.25 16.83
CA PHE A 99 -6.80 -12.35 17.01
C PHE A 99 -7.12 -10.94 16.52
N PRO A 100 -6.82 -9.88 17.32
CA PRO A 100 -6.96 -8.51 16.86
C PRO A 100 -6.02 -8.27 15.66
N PRO A 101 -6.48 -7.56 14.61
CA PRO A 101 -5.62 -7.21 13.48
C PRO A 101 -4.39 -6.42 13.94
N PRO A 102 -3.23 -6.62 13.30
CA PRO A 102 -2.05 -5.80 13.58
C PRO A 102 -2.40 -4.31 13.36
N GLY A 103 -2.28 -3.51 14.43
CA GLY A 103 -2.65 -2.08 14.45
C GLY A 103 -3.78 -1.69 15.42
N MET A 104 -4.46 -2.64 16.05
CA MET A 104 -5.45 -2.35 17.11
C MET A 104 -4.87 -2.40 18.55
N ILE A 105 -3.62 -2.85 18.71
CA ILE A 105 -2.89 -2.85 19.98
C ILE A 105 -1.88 -1.70 19.94
N SER A 106 -2.37 -0.46 19.96
CA SER A 106 -1.53 0.74 20.07
C SER A 106 -1.50 1.17 21.54
N HIS A 107 -0.29 1.34 22.09
CA HIS A 107 -0.05 1.94 23.41
C HIS A 107 -0.38 3.43 23.42
#